data_AF-A0A511QNI6-F1
#
_entry.id   AF-A0A511QNI6-F1
#
_cell.length_a   1.000
_cell.length_b   1.000
_cell.length_c   1.000
_cell.angle_alpha   90.00
_cell.angle_beta   90.00
_cell.angle_gamma   90.00
#
_symmetry.space_group_name_H-M   'P 1'
#
loop_
_entity.id
_entity.type
_entity.pdbx_description
1 polymer ?
#
loop_
_entity_poly.entity_id
_entity_poly.type
_entity_poly.pdbx_seq_one_letter_code
_entity_poly.pdbx_strand_id
1 'polypeptide(L)'
;MFFLKHLQKFLVIAGIATMSAGLYVIDPERALSLLNGLHYDHHYTFIFRHWGMMVLLIGIFMIVSAFKKEWQQVVILYAFVEKLFMVYLYVANFFDPEWAWLNMRFIPFGLADTLITTYILCYWISLRKSKVQV
;
A
#
# COMPACT_ATOMS: atom_id res chain seq x y z
N MET A 1 3.66 5.80 -22.46
CA MET A 1 2.19 5.96 -22.62
C MET A 1 1.36 5.03 -21.73
N PHE A 2 1.71 3.76 -21.56
CA PHE A 2 0.91 2.78 -20.79
C PHE A 2 0.52 3.25 -19.37
N PHE A 3 1.50 3.64 -18.55
CA PHE A 3 1.28 4.06 -17.15
C PHE A 3 0.43 5.31 -17.01
N LEU A 4 0.55 6.25 -17.95
CA LEU A 4 -0.29 7.46 -17.97
C LEU A 4 -1.75 7.11 -18.28
N LYS A 5 -1.97 6.23 -19.26
CA LYS A 5 -3.32 5.83 -19.71
C LYS A 5 -4.08 5.01 -18.66
N HIS A 6 -3.36 4.21 -17.87
CA HIS A 6 -3.99 3.29 -16.91
C HIS A 6 -3.94 3.77 -15.46
N LEU A 7 -3.41 4.96 -15.19
CA LEU A 7 -3.26 5.50 -13.83
C LEU A 7 -4.57 5.48 -13.04
N GLN A 8 -5.68 5.91 -13.66
CA GLN A 8 -6.99 5.94 -12.99
C GLN A 8 -7.42 4.54 -12.53
N LYS A 9 -7.33 3.54 -13.41
CA LYS A 9 -7.68 2.14 -13.08
C LYS A 9 -6.76 1.59 -12.01
N PHE A 10 -5.46 1.88 -12.12
CA PHE A 10 -4.46 1.50 -11.14
C PHE A 10 -4.78 2.08 -9.76
N LEU A 11 -5.05 3.38 -9.65
CA LEU A 11 -5.39 4.04 -8.38
C LEU A 11 -6.64 3.45 -7.73
N VAL A 12 -7.65 3.09 -8.53
CA VAL A 12 -8.85 2.42 -8.03
C VAL A 12 -8.53 1.02 -7.50
N ILE A 13 -7.86 0.17 -8.29
CA ILE A 13 -7.57 -1.21 -7.91
C ILE A 13 -6.62 -1.26 -6.71
N ALA A 14 -5.53 -0.49 -6.75
CA ALA A 14 -4.58 -0.38 -5.65
C ALA A 14 -5.22 0.22 -4.39
N GLY A 15 -6.09 1.22 -4.56
CA GLY A 15 -6.85 1.80 -3.47
C GLY A 15 -7.79 0.80 -2.79
N ILE A 16 -8.53 -0.01 -3.57
CA ILE A 16 -9.39 -1.10 -3.06
C ILE A 16 -8.58 -2.14 -2.31
N ALA A 17 -7.45 -2.58 -2.87
CA ALA A 17 -6.57 -3.54 -2.21
C ALA A 17 -6.03 -2.98 -0.88
N THR A 18 -5.59 -1.72 -0.88
CA THR A 18 -5.03 -1.06 0.30
C THR A 18 -6.10 -0.87 1.38
N MET A 19 -7.31 -0.45 1.03
CA MET A 19 -8.38 -0.22 2.00
C MET A 19 -8.90 -1.49 2.69
N SER A 20 -8.54 -2.68 2.20
CA SER A 20 -8.85 -3.95 2.87
C SER A 20 -8.28 -4.01 4.30
N ALA A 21 -7.23 -3.23 4.59
CA ALA A 21 -6.71 -3.04 5.94
C ALA A 21 -7.70 -2.33 6.90
N GLY A 22 -8.81 -1.78 6.40
CA GLY A 22 -9.91 -1.33 7.24
C GLY A 22 -10.52 -2.44 8.11
N LEU A 23 -10.33 -3.71 7.74
CA LEU A 23 -10.75 -4.84 8.57
C LEU A 23 -10.10 -4.84 9.96
N TYR A 24 -8.84 -4.39 10.08
CA TYR A 24 -8.15 -4.29 11.38
C TYR A 24 -8.78 -3.25 12.32
N VAL A 25 -9.54 -2.28 11.78
CA VAL A 25 -10.24 -1.28 12.60
C VAL A 25 -11.43 -1.92 13.32
N ILE A 26 -12.17 -2.78 12.62
CA ILE A 26 -13.42 -3.38 13.10
C ILE A 26 -13.10 -4.61 13.96
N ASP A 27 -12.34 -5.55 13.40
CA ASP A 27 -12.05 -6.85 14.00
C ASP A 27 -10.57 -7.22 13.72
N PRO A 28 -9.64 -6.70 14.55
CA PRO A 28 -8.22 -6.93 14.35
C PRO A 28 -7.81 -8.38 14.54
N GLU A 29 -8.51 -9.15 15.40
CA GLU A 29 -8.22 -10.56 15.61
C GLU A 29 -8.49 -11.37 14.34
N ARG A 30 -9.71 -11.21 13.80
CA ARG A 30 -10.08 -11.91 12.58
C ARG A 30 -9.31 -11.40 11.37
N ALA A 31 -9.05 -10.10 11.28
CA ALA A 31 -8.24 -9.54 10.20
C ALA A 31 -6.82 -10.12 10.20
N LEU A 32 -6.16 -10.16 11.36
CA LEU A 32 -4.81 -10.68 11.50
C LEU A 32 -4.72 -12.18 11.19
N SER A 33 -5.73 -12.95 11.61
CA SER A 33 -5.84 -14.38 11.30
C SER A 33 -6.11 -14.62 9.80
N LEU A 34 -7.06 -13.92 9.18
CA LEU A 34 -7.44 -14.12 7.78
C LEU A 34 -6.37 -13.62 6.80
N LEU A 35 -5.77 -12.47 7.10
CA LEU A 35 -4.90 -11.77 6.17
C LEU A 35 -3.44 -12.17 6.34
N ASN A 36 -2.98 -12.40 7.57
CA ASN A 36 -1.58 -12.75 7.85
C ASN A 36 -1.42 -14.17 8.39
N GLY A 37 -2.50 -14.84 8.83
CA GLY A 37 -2.36 -16.13 9.52
C GLY A 37 -1.58 -16.02 10.82
N LEU A 38 -1.66 -14.87 11.52
CA LEU A 38 -0.98 -14.63 12.79
C LEU A 38 -1.96 -14.67 13.96
N HIS A 39 -1.42 -15.00 15.13
CA HIS A 39 -2.17 -14.97 16.38
C HIS A 39 -2.35 -13.54 16.86
N TYR A 40 -3.54 -13.24 17.37
CA TYR A 40 -3.87 -11.91 17.87
C TYR A 40 -3.38 -11.72 19.31
N ASP A 41 -2.68 -10.62 19.55
CA ASP A 41 -2.34 -10.18 20.89
C ASP A 41 -3.13 -8.90 21.22
N HIS A 42 -3.98 -9.00 22.23
CA HIS A 42 -4.87 -7.95 22.69
C HIS A 42 -4.12 -6.74 23.26
N HIS A 43 -2.87 -6.89 23.71
CA HIS A 43 -2.05 -5.76 24.15
C HIS A 43 -1.73 -4.77 23.01
N TYR A 44 -1.78 -5.23 21.75
CA TYR A 44 -1.50 -4.40 20.57
C TYR A 44 -2.75 -3.95 19.82
N THR A 45 -3.96 -4.16 20.38
CA THR A 45 -5.26 -3.78 19.78
C THR A 45 -5.25 -2.36 19.23
N PHE A 46 -4.75 -1.42 20.03
CA PHE A 46 -4.72 0.01 19.67
C PHE A 46 -3.87 0.25 18.42
N ILE A 47 -2.69 -0.36 18.34
CA ILE A 47 -1.76 -0.20 17.22
C ILE A 47 -2.36 -0.78 15.95
N PHE A 48 -2.95 -1.98 16.00
CA PHE A 48 -3.58 -2.59 14.82
C PHE A 48 -4.75 -1.76 14.29
N ARG A 49 -5.62 -1.25 15.18
CA ARG A 49 -6.75 -0.41 14.78
C ARG A 49 -6.31 0.93 14.21
N HIS A 50 -5.31 1.57 14.85
CA HIS A 50 -4.77 2.84 14.38
C HIS A 50 -4.11 2.68 13.01
N TRP A 51 -3.25 1.68 12.85
CA TRP A 51 -2.61 1.36 11.57
C TRP A 51 -3.63 1.02 10.48
N GLY A 52 -4.61 0.15 10.79
CA GLY A 52 -5.69 -0.20 9.87
C GLY A 52 -6.47 1.03 9.40
N MET A 53 -6.71 2.01 10.28
CA MET A 53 -7.39 3.25 9.92
C MET A 53 -6.54 4.13 9.00
N MET A 54 -5.24 4.25 9.26
CA MET A 54 -4.32 4.98 8.37
C MET A 54 -4.29 4.38 6.97
N VAL A 55 -4.17 3.04 6.89
CA VAL A 55 -4.11 2.31 5.61
C VAL A 55 -5.46 2.36 4.88
N LEU A 56 -6.58 2.27 5.61
CA LEU A 56 -7.92 2.49 5.08
C LEU A 56 -8.05 3.86 4.40
N LEU A 57 -7.66 4.92 5.10
CA LEU A 57 -7.79 6.29 4.62
C LEU A 57 -6.93 6.54 3.37
N ILE A 58 -5.69 6.07 3.33
CA ILE A 58 -4.89 6.22 2.12
C ILE A 58 -5.49 5.44 0.94
N GLY A 59 -6.03 4.24 1.17
CA GLY A 59 -6.76 3.50 0.14
C GLY A 59 -7.93 4.32 -0.42
N ILE A 60 -8.74 4.94 0.45
CA ILE A 60 -9.83 5.84 0.03
C ILE A 60 -9.28 7.03 -0.76
N PHE A 61 -8.24 7.70 -0.28
CA PHE A 61 -7.66 8.85 -0.96
C PHE A 61 -7.09 8.49 -2.33
N MET A 62 -6.46 7.32 -2.48
CA MET A 62 -6.02 6.82 -3.78
C MET A 62 -7.19 6.72 -4.76
N ILE A 63 -8.32 6.12 -4.35
CA ILE A 63 -9.53 6.04 -5.19
C ILE A 63 -10.05 7.43 -5.53
N VAL A 64 -10.21 8.32 -4.54
CA VAL A 64 -10.71 9.68 -4.78
C VAL A 64 -9.80 10.45 -5.73
N SER A 65 -8.48 10.31 -5.58
CA SER A 65 -7.48 10.95 -6.42
C SER A 65 -7.49 10.45 -7.88
N ALA A 66 -8.07 9.27 -8.14
CA ALA A 66 -8.30 8.78 -9.49
C ALA A 66 -9.28 9.66 -10.28
N PHE A 67 -10.20 10.33 -9.57
CA PHE A 67 -11.24 11.18 -10.15
C PHE A 67 -10.99 12.68 -9.90
N LYS A 68 -10.25 13.04 -8.85
CA LYS A 68 -9.87 14.43 -8.52
C LYS A 68 -8.40 14.70 -8.85
N LYS A 69 -8.14 15.25 -10.05
CA LYS A 69 -6.78 15.53 -10.57
C LYS A 69 -5.96 16.46 -9.67
N GLU A 70 -6.61 17.41 -9.00
CA GLU A 70 -5.97 18.37 -8.08
C GLU A 70 -5.30 17.67 -6.88
N TRP A 71 -5.87 16.55 -6.43
CA TRP A 71 -5.35 15.79 -5.27
C TRP A 71 -4.31 14.75 -5.70
N GLN A 72 -4.30 14.41 -6.98
CA GLN A 72 -3.59 13.26 -7.53
C GLN A 72 -2.09 13.27 -7.22
N GLN A 73 -1.39 14.38 -7.45
CA GLN A 73 0.06 14.42 -7.23
C GLN A 73 0.43 14.23 -5.76
N VAL A 74 -0.29 14.90 -4.85
CA VAL A 74 -0.03 14.82 -3.40
C VAL A 74 -0.35 13.43 -2.86
N VAL A 75 -1.50 12.87 -3.27
CA VAL A 75 -1.90 11.52 -2.84
C VAL A 75 -0.98 10.44 -3.40
N ILE A 76 -0.58 10.53 -4.68
CA ILE A 76 0.39 9.59 -5.27
C ILE A 76 1.73 9.65 -4.54
N LEU A 77 2.21 10.85 -4.20
CA LEU A 77 3.46 11.00 -3.45
C LEU A 77 3.35 10.37 -2.05
N TYR A 78 2.27 10.67 -1.31
CA TYR A 78 2.08 10.11 0.02
C TYR A 78 1.95 8.58 -0.03
N ALA A 79 1.13 8.04 -0.95
CA ALA A 79 0.99 6.61 -1.15
C ALA A 79 2.34 5.96 -1.53
N PHE A 80 3.14 6.62 -2.38
CA PHE A 80 4.47 6.12 -2.73
C PHE A 80 5.38 6.00 -1.51
N VAL A 81 5.44 7.04 -0.66
CA VAL A 81 6.31 7.03 0.53
C VAL A 81 5.87 5.96 1.54
N GLU A 82 4.57 5.87 1.84
CA GLU A 82 4.05 4.87 2.76
C GLU A 82 4.31 3.44 2.24
N LYS A 83 4.01 3.18 0.96
CA LYS A 83 4.21 1.86 0.35
C LYS A 83 5.68 1.50 0.24
N LEU A 84 6.54 2.47 -0.07
CA LEU A 84 8.00 2.27 -0.11
C LEU A 84 8.54 1.93 1.27
N PHE A 85 8.02 2.56 2.32
CA PHE A 85 8.37 2.23 3.69
C PHE A 85 7.96 0.79 4.05
N MET A 86 6.78 0.33 3.62
CA MET A 86 6.38 -1.08 3.80
C MET A 86 7.31 -2.06 3.07
N VAL A 87 7.68 -1.75 1.82
CA VAL A 87 8.67 -2.55 1.07
C VAL A 87 10.01 -2.57 1.81
N TYR A 88 10.46 -1.43 2.33
CA TYR A 88 11.69 -1.35 3.12
C TYR A 88 11.60 -2.23 4.38
N LEU A 89 10.52 -2.16 5.15
CA LEU A 89 10.33 -3.02 6.33
C LEU A 89 10.37 -4.50 5.97
N TYR A 90 9.70 -4.89 4.89
CA TYR A 90 9.71 -6.27 4.43
C TYR A 90 11.13 -6.75 4.06
N VAL A 91 11.86 -5.96 3.26
CA VAL A 91 13.21 -6.31 2.80
C VAL A 91 14.24 -6.27 3.93
N ALA A 92 14.16 -5.29 4.83
CA ALA A 92 15.11 -5.13 5.93
C ALA A 92 15.08 -6.32 6.90
N ASN A 93 13.89 -6.89 7.12
CA ASN A 93 13.72 -8.06 7.97
C ASN A 93 13.91 -9.40 7.22
N PHE A 94 14.12 -9.38 5.90
CA PHE A 94 14.10 -10.60 5.07
C PHE A 94 15.26 -11.56 5.39
N PHE A 95 16.42 -11.00 5.74
CA PHE A 95 17.63 -11.76 6.04
C PHE A 95 17.78 -12.05 7.54
N ASP A 96 16.87 -11.57 8.38
CA ASP A 96 16.91 -11.83 9.80
C ASP A 96 16.23 -13.19 10.10
N PRO A 97 16.98 -14.19 10.63
CA PRO A 97 16.42 -15.50 10.97
C PRO A 97 15.27 -15.42 11.99
N GLU A 98 15.25 -14.41 12.86
CA GLU A 98 14.21 -14.21 13.87
C GLU A 98 12.86 -13.84 13.24
N TRP A 99 12.89 -13.10 12.13
CA TRP A 99 11.71 -12.54 11.47
C TRP A 99 11.34 -13.24 10.15
N ALA A 100 12.14 -14.20 9.69
CA ALA A 100 11.93 -14.91 8.43
C ALA A 100 10.54 -15.58 8.35
N TRP A 101 10.07 -16.18 9.45
CA TRP A 101 8.74 -16.81 9.53
C TRP A 101 7.59 -15.79 9.37
N LEU A 102 7.77 -14.58 9.92
CA LEU A 102 6.81 -13.48 9.83
C LEU A 102 6.77 -12.95 8.40
N ASN A 103 7.94 -12.75 7.77
CA ASN A 103 8.02 -12.30 6.39
C ASN A 103 7.34 -13.24 5.40
N MET A 104 7.42 -14.56 5.61
CA MET A 104 6.66 -15.52 4.77
C MET A 104 5.14 -15.27 4.80
N ARG A 105 4.60 -14.83 5.94
CA ARG A 105 3.18 -14.49 6.09
C ARG A 105 2.80 -13.14 5.48
N PHE A 106 3.77 -12.26 5.29
CA PHE A 106 3.59 -10.93 4.69
C PHE A 106 3.92 -10.86 3.19
N ILE A 107 4.31 -11.98 2.54
CA ILE A 107 4.60 -12.02 1.09
C ILE A 107 3.52 -11.33 0.24
N PRO A 108 2.20 -11.59 0.41
CA PRO A 108 1.18 -10.96 -0.43
C PRO A 108 1.16 -9.43 -0.28
N PHE A 109 1.39 -8.93 0.93
CA PHE A 109 1.46 -7.50 1.23
C PHE A 109 2.71 -6.87 0.64
N GLY A 110 3.89 -7.48 0.87
CA GLY A 110 5.15 -7.02 0.30
C GLY A 110 5.12 -6.97 -1.23
N LEU A 111 4.49 -7.95 -1.88
CA LEU A 111 4.27 -7.94 -3.32
C LEU A 111 3.33 -6.82 -3.77
N ALA A 112 2.20 -6.62 -3.09
CA ALA A 112 1.27 -5.55 -3.41
C ALA A 112 1.94 -4.18 -3.31
N ASP A 113 2.66 -3.92 -2.22
CA ASP A 113 3.35 -2.65 -1.98
C ASP A 113 4.50 -2.43 -2.98
N THR A 114 5.23 -3.51 -3.36
CA THR A 114 6.27 -3.46 -4.40
C THR A 114 5.68 -3.12 -5.77
N LEU A 115 4.52 -3.70 -6.12
CA LEU A 115 3.84 -3.42 -7.38
C LEU A 115 3.35 -1.97 -7.42
N ILE A 116 2.77 -1.48 -6.32
CA ILE A 116 2.28 -0.10 -6.22
C ILE A 116 3.42 0.91 -6.37
N THR A 117 4.50 0.72 -5.61
CA THR A 117 5.68 1.62 -5.64
C THR A 117 6.34 1.61 -7.01
N THR A 118 6.54 0.44 -7.60
CA THR A 118 7.12 0.28 -8.94
C THR A 118 6.25 0.95 -10.00
N TYR A 119 4.93 0.79 -9.94
CA TYR A 119 4.01 1.43 -10.88
C TYR A 119 4.09 2.96 -10.78
N ILE A 120 4.11 3.51 -9.56
CA ILE A 120 4.21 4.97 -9.36
C ILE A 120 5.55 5.50 -9.90
N LEU A 121 6.67 4.81 -9.67
CA LEU A 121 7.97 5.16 -10.27
C LEU A 121 7.91 5.17 -11.80
N CYS A 122 7.38 4.11 -12.40
CA CYS A 122 7.20 4.02 -13.85
C CYS A 122 6.26 5.11 -14.40
N TYR A 123 5.23 5.48 -13.64
CA TYR A 123 4.33 6.59 -13.94
C TYR A 123 5.09 7.92 -13.97
N TRP A 124 5.88 8.25 -12.94
CA TRP A 124 6.66 9.50 -12.91
C TRP A 124 7.73 9.56 -13.99
N ILE A 125 8.43 8.45 -14.25
CA ILE A 125 9.38 8.35 -15.37
C ILE A 125 8.67 8.61 -16.70
N SER A 126 7.49 8.02 -16.90
CA SER A 126 6.67 8.24 -18.10
C SER A 126 6.19 9.68 -18.23
N LEU A 127 5.78 10.30 -17.12
CA LEU A 127 5.32 11.69 -17.06
C LEU A 127 6.46 12.67 -17.38
N ARG A 128 7.67 12.41 -16.88
CA ARG A 128 8.85 13.21 -17.20
C ARG A 128 9.19 13.12 -18.69
N LYS A 129 9.20 11.90 -19.25
CA LYS A 129 9.47 11.70 -20.69
C LYS A 129 8.45 12.41 -21.58
N SER A 130 7.16 12.38 -21.23
CA SER A 130 6.14 13.07 -22.02
C SER A 130 6.26 14.60 -21.98
N LYS A 131 6.75 15.18 -20.87
CA LYS A 131 6.97 16.64 -20.77
C LYS A 131 8.18 17.13 -21.56
N VAL A 132 9.16 16.27 -21.83
CA VAL A 132 10.38 16.61 -22.60
C VAL A 132 10.14 16.53 -24.11
N GLN A 133 9.08 15.83 -24.55
CA GLN A 133 8.73 15.66 -25.97
C GLN A 133 7.74 16.71 -26.51
N VAL A 134 7.35 17.67 -25.66
CA VAL A 134 6.50 18.82 -25.99
C VAL A 134 7.36 20.07 -25.94
#